data_AF-A0A6I5VEW7-F1
#
_entry.id   AF-A0A6I5VEW7-F1
#
_cell.length_a   1.000
_cell.length_b   1.000
_cell.length_c   1.000
_cell.angle_alpha   90.00
_cell.angle_beta   90.00
_cell.angle_gamma   90.00
#
_symmetry.space_group_name_H-M   'P 1'
#
loop_
_entity.id
_entity.type
_entity.pdbx_description
1 polymer ?
#
loop_
_entity_poly.entity_id
_entity_poly.type
_entity_poly.pdbx_seq_one_letter_code
_entity_poly.pdbx_strand_id
1 'polypeptide(L)'
;MPCRIVDDPEVFFAEQPADVEYAKALCRQCPVRETCLQGALERHEPWGVWGGELIVQGEVVARKRPRGRPRKHPRPEHEVPAQVLAAQTLAAKHLAELHARRALTKSRSERAA
;
A
#
# COMPACT_ATOMS: atom_id res chain seq x y z
N MET A 1 -6.86 16.45 0.88
CA MET A 1 -5.62 16.31 0.07
C MET A 1 -4.42 16.38 1.00
N PRO A 2 -3.82 15.25 1.41
CA PRO A 2 -2.75 15.20 2.43
C PRO A 2 -1.57 16.13 2.15
N CYS A 3 -1.06 16.16 0.92
CA CYS A 3 0.07 17.00 0.51
C CYS A 3 -0.17 18.52 0.54
N ARG A 4 -1.41 18.98 0.80
CA ARG A 4 -1.73 20.41 0.94
C ARG A 4 -2.07 20.83 2.37
N ILE A 5 -2.25 19.87 3.28
CA ILE A 5 -2.70 20.12 4.66
C ILE A 5 -1.64 19.78 5.70
N VAL A 6 -0.60 19.02 5.31
CA VAL A 6 0.56 18.79 6.17
C VAL A 6 1.34 20.11 6.25
N ASP A 7 1.74 20.48 7.47
CA ASP A 7 2.45 21.73 7.74
C ASP A 7 3.80 21.84 7.01
N ASP A 8 4.47 20.69 6.84
CA ASP A 8 5.76 20.61 6.15
C ASP A 8 5.65 19.84 4.81
N PRO A 9 5.69 20.54 3.66
CA PRO A 9 5.69 19.92 2.34
C PRO A 9 6.99 19.17 2.01
N GLU A 10 8.10 19.46 2.70
CA GLU A 10 9.41 18.80 2.46
C GLU A 10 9.37 17.31 2.78
N VAL A 11 8.37 16.85 3.56
CA VAL A 11 8.19 15.43 3.86
C VAL A 11 8.03 14.58 2.58
N PHE A 12 7.42 15.10 1.52
CA PHE A 12 7.27 14.38 0.24
C PHE A 12 8.56 14.34 -0.57
N PHE A 13 9.55 15.12 -0.15
CA PHE A 13 10.88 15.29 -0.73
C PHE A 13 11.94 14.77 0.26
N ALA A 14 11.63 13.67 0.95
CA ALA A 14 12.52 13.16 1.99
C ALA A 14 13.75 12.42 1.45
N GLU A 15 14.88 12.60 2.15
CA GLU A 15 16.11 11.88 1.85
C GLU A 15 16.21 10.50 2.51
N GLN A 16 15.66 10.36 3.72
CA GLN A 16 15.79 9.13 4.50
C GLN A 16 14.74 8.09 4.08
N PRO A 17 15.10 6.79 4.02
CA PRO A 17 14.13 5.75 3.68
C PRO A 17 12.89 5.71 4.59
N ALA A 18 13.04 6.00 5.89
CA ALA A 18 11.92 6.00 6.83
C ALA A 18 10.90 7.10 6.51
N ASP A 19 11.40 8.31 6.22
CA ASP A 19 10.58 9.48 5.91
C ASP A 19 9.88 9.35 4.55
N VAL A 20 10.53 8.68 3.57
CA VAL A 20 9.89 8.30 2.31
C VAL A 20 8.68 7.39 2.55
N GLU A 21 8.81 6.37 3.41
CA GLU A 21 7.69 5.47 3.71
C GLU A 21 6.58 6.18 4.50
N TYR A 22 6.94 7.14 5.37
CA TYR A 22 5.98 8.02 6.03
C TYR A 22 5.22 8.89 5.02
N ALA A 23 5.90 9.54 4.08
CA ALA A 23 5.29 10.33 3.02
C ALA A 23 4.36 9.48 2.13
N LYS A 24 4.73 8.24 1.80
CA LYS A 24 3.85 7.31 1.09
C LYS A 24 2.59 7.00 1.89
N ALA A 25 2.71 6.77 3.19
CA ALA A 25 1.56 6.51 4.06
C ALA A 25 0.59 7.70 4.12
N LEU A 26 1.10 8.93 4.17
CA LEU A 26 0.29 10.14 4.04
C LEU A 26 -0.40 10.22 2.68
N CYS A 27 0.37 10.01 1.60
CA CYS A 27 -0.14 10.13 0.23
C CYS A 27 -1.23 9.07 -0.09
N ARG A 28 -1.17 7.88 0.53
CA ARG A 28 -2.17 6.81 0.35
C ARG A 28 -3.60 7.20 0.71
N GLN A 29 -3.79 8.23 1.53
CA GLN A 29 -5.11 8.75 1.93
C GLN A 29 -5.69 9.75 0.91
N CYS A 30 -4.94 10.09 -0.14
CA CYS A 30 -5.37 11.03 -1.17
C CYS A 30 -6.34 10.37 -2.18
N PRO A 31 -7.45 11.03 -2.56
CA PRO A 31 -8.40 10.46 -3.52
C PRO A 31 -7.92 10.50 -4.98
N VAL A 32 -6.94 11.34 -5.33
CA VAL A 32 -6.46 11.55 -6.71
C VAL A 32 -5.08 10.95 -6.96
N ARG A 33 -4.75 9.86 -6.27
CA ARG A 33 -3.42 9.25 -6.31
C ARG A 33 -2.97 8.87 -7.71
N GLU A 34 -3.84 8.23 -8.46
CA GLU A 34 -3.53 7.74 -9.81
C GLU A 34 -3.22 8.90 -10.76
N THR A 35 -4.07 9.93 -10.81
CA THR A 35 -3.84 11.12 -11.62
C THR A 35 -2.59 11.89 -11.19
N CYS A 36 -2.33 11.96 -9.87
CA CYS A 36 -1.13 12.60 -9.33
C CYS A 36 0.15 11.86 -9.75
N LEU A 37 0.15 10.52 -9.72
CA LEU A 37 1.26 9.71 -10.19
C LEU A 37 1.47 9.86 -11.69
N GLN A 38 0.39 9.75 -12.49
CA GLN A 38 0.47 9.92 -13.94
C GLN A 38 1.08 11.27 -14.32
N GLY A 39 0.59 12.37 -13.73
CA GLY A 39 1.15 13.68 -14.02
C GLY A 39 2.62 13.82 -13.62
N ALA A 40 3.07 13.15 -12.56
CA ALA A 40 4.47 13.17 -12.17
C ALA A 40 5.38 12.39 -13.16
N LEU A 41 4.87 11.29 -13.72
CA LEU A 41 5.57 10.52 -14.75
C LEU A 41 5.63 11.29 -16.07
N GLU A 42 4.54 11.92 -16.49
CA GLU A 42 4.51 12.76 -17.71
C GLU A 42 5.54 13.90 -17.64
N ARG A 43 5.69 14.54 -16.48
CA ARG A 43 6.68 15.60 -16.25
C ARG A 43 8.09 15.07 -16.02
N HIS A 44 8.29 13.76 -15.97
CA HIS A 44 9.55 13.12 -15.61
C HIS A 44 10.10 13.68 -14.31
N GLU A 45 9.26 13.75 -13.27
CA GLU A 45 9.68 14.39 -12.03
C GLU A 45 10.96 13.74 -11.51
N PRO A 46 12.00 14.54 -11.19
CA PRO A 46 13.31 13.98 -10.93
C PRO A 46 13.33 13.15 -9.65
N TRP A 47 12.47 13.50 -8.68
CA TRP A 47 12.38 12.79 -7.41
C TRP A 47 11.13 13.18 -6.58
N GLY A 48 10.87 12.41 -5.52
CA GLY A 48 9.85 12.71 -4.50
C GLY A 48 8.75 11.65 -4.43
N VAL A 49 7.82 11.80 -3.49
CA VAL A 49 6.66 10.91 -3.33
C VAL A 49 5.43 11.48 -4.03
N TRP A 50 4.95 10.77 -5.05
CA TRP A 50 3.84 11.17 -5.91
C TRP A 50 2.83 10.02 -6.01
N GLY A 51 1.54 10.28 -5.78
CA GLY A 51 0.48 9.26 -5.83
C GLY A 51 0.64 8.06 -4.87
N GLY A 52 1.56 8.13 -3.92
CA GLY A 52 1.91 7.04 -3.00
C GLY A 52 3.13 6.23 -3.41
N GLU A 53 3.79 6.62 -4.49
CA GLU A 53 5.01 5.99 -5.00
C GLU A 53 6.21 6.92 -4.88
N LEU A 54 7.40 6.36 -4.72
CA LEU A 54 8.64 7.13 -4.79
C LEU A 54 9.09 7.19 -6.25
N ILE A 55 9.32 8.40 -6.75
CA ILE A 55 9.97 8.63 -8.03
C ILE A 55 11.45 8.91 -7.81
N VAL A 56 12.30 8.33 -8.64
CA VAL A 56 13.73 8.60 -8.72
C VAL A 56 14.13 8.61 -10.20
N GLN A 57 14.69 9.72 -10.66
CA GLN A 57 15.09 9.92 -12.07
C GLN A 57 13.92 9.68 -13.06
N GLY A 58 12.71 10.13 -12.70
CA GLY A 58 11.51 9.95 -13.53
C GLY A 58 10.85 8.57 -13.43
N GLU A 59 11.45 7.61 -12.72
CA GLU A 59 10.96 6.24 -12.63
C GLU A 59 10.41 5.90 -11.25
N VAL A 60 9.40 5.01 -11.21
CA VAL A 60 8.86 4.50 -9.95
C VAL A 60 9.84 3.51 -9.30
N VAL A 61 10.17 3.75 -8.03
CA VAL A 61 11.03 2.90 -7.23
C VAL A 61 10.30 2.42 -5.98
N ALA A 62 10.27 1.10 -5.78
CA ALA A 62 9.57 0.48 -4.66
C ALA A 62 10.03 0.98 -3.28
N ARG A 63 11.32 1.24 -3.09
CA ARG A 63 11.90 1.75 -1.83
C ARG A 63 13.21 2.48 -2.04
N LYS A 64 13.47 3.52 -1.24
CA LYS A 64 14.77 4.18 -1.21
C LYS A 64 15.80 3.27 -0.55
N ARG A 65 16.90 2.97 -1.23
CA ARG A 65 18.01 2.19 -0.66
C ARG A 65 18.80 3.09 0.31
N PRO A 66 19.18 2.58 1.51
CA PRO A 66 20.09 3.30 2.39
C PRO A 66 21.41 3.62 1.67
N ARG A 67 22.06 4.72 2.05
CA ARG A 67 23.38 5.08 1.55
C ARG A 67 24.40 3.98 1.88
N GLY A 68 25.40 3.81 1.01
CA GLY A 68 26.48 2.83 1.16
C GLY A 68 26.50 1.77 0.07
N ARG A 69 27.52 0.92 0.10
CA ARG A 69 27.69 -0.15 -0.89
C ARG A 69 26.53 -1.14 -0.80
N PRO A 70 25.89 -1.51 -1.93
CA PRO A 70 24.92 -2.59 -1.96
C PRO A 70 25.51 -3.85 -1.33
N ARG A 71 24.74 -4.51 -0.46
CA ARG A 71 25.17 -5.77 0.13
C ARG A 71 25.29 -6.82 -0.97
N LYS A 72 26.33 -7.65 -0.91
CA LYS A 72 26.58 -8.75 -1.87
C LYS A 72 25.40 -9.71 -1.96
N HIS A 73 24.67 -9.87 -0.87
CA HIS A 73 23.45 -10.65 -0.80
C HIS A 73 22.29 -9.71 -0.40
N PRO A 74 21.29 -9.51 -1.28
CA PRO A 74 20.06 -8.80 -0.91
C PRO A 74 19.42 -9.52 0.28
N ARG A 75 18.85 -8.75 1.22
CA ARG A 75 17.88 -9.39 2.14
C ARG A 75 16.70 -9.86 1.30
N PRO A 76 16.20 -11.09 1.50
CA PRO A 76 14.94 -11.50 0.89
C PRO A 76 13.88 -10.44 1.24
N GLU A 77 13.23 -9.94 0.20
CA GLU A 77 12.26 -8.85 0.29
C GLU A 77 11.00 -9.46 0.91
N HIS A 78 10.61 -9.03 2.12
CA HIS A 78 9.49 -9.55 2.93
C HIS A 78 8.64 -10.62 2.22
N GLU A 79 9.14 -11.84 2.16
CA GLU A 79 8.32 -12.98 1.78
C GLU A 79 7.27 -13.09 2.88
N VAL A 80 6.03 -12.76 2.57
CA VAL A 80 4.92 -13.03 3.46
C VAL A 80 4.96 -14.54 3.68
N PRO A 81 5.25 -15.03 4.90
CA PRO A 81 5.44 -16.46 5.10
C PRO A 81 4.18 -17.19 4.62
N ALA A 82 4.33 -18.29 3.87
CA ALA A 82 3.19 -19.02 3.29
C ALA A 82 2.08 -19.32 4.33
N GLN A 83 2.49 -19.53 5.59
CA GLN A 83 1.63 -19.68 6.77
C GLN A 83 0.70 -18.48 7.05
N VAL A 84 1.16 -17.24 6.86
CA VAL A 84 0.35 -16.02 7.04
C VAL A 84 -0.71 -15.92 5.94
N LEU A 85 -0.36 -16.23 4.69
CA LEU A 85 -1.30 -16.24 3.57
C LEU A 85 -2.34 -17.37 3.70
N ALA A 86 -1.90 -18.54 4.17
CA ALA A 86 -2.79 -19.66 4.47
C ALA A 86 -3.79 -19.34 5.59
N ALA A 87 -3.35 -18.67 6.67
CA ALA A 87 -4.22 -18.28 7.77
C ALA A 87 -5.31 -17.28 7.34
N GLN A 88 -4.97 -16.29 6.51
CA GLN A 88 -5.94 -15.34 5.97
C GLN A 88 -6.99 -16.03 5.08
N THR A 89 -6.56 -17.01 4.29
CA THR A 89 -7.46 -17.80 3.43
C THR A 89 -8.41 -18.67 4.26
N LEU A 90 -7.93 -19.25 5.36
CA LEU A 90 -8.77 -20.05 6.26
C LEU A 90 -9.82 -19.18 6.97
N ALA A 91 -9.43 -18.00 7.45
CA ALA A 91 -10.35 -17.06 8.07
C ALA A 91 -11.45 -16.58 7.10
N ALA A 92 -11.08 -16.26 5.85
CA ALA A 92 -12.03 -15.88 4.81
C ALA A 92 -13.02 -17.02 4.48
N LYS A 93 -12.53 -18.27 4.39
CA LYS A 93 -13.39 -19.45 4.18
C LYS A 93 -14.36 -19.68 5.33
N HIS A 94 -13.91 -19.54 6.58
CA HIS A 94 -14.77 -19.71 7.76
C HIS A 94 -15.89 -18.65 7.79
N LEU A 95 -15.59 -17.40 7.46
CA LEU A 95 -16.59 -16.34 7.39
C LEU A 95 -17.64 -16.61 6.29
N ALA A 96 -17.19 -17.06 5.11
CA ALA A 96 -18.08 -17.45 4.02
C ALA A 96 -19.00 -18.62 4.41
N GLU A 97 -18.48 -19.59 5.15
CA GLU A 97 -19.25 -20.72 5.64
C GLU A 97 -20.27 -20.31 6.71
N LEU A 98 -19.91 -19.42 7.64
CA LEU A 98 -20.84 -18.85 8.60
C LEU A 98 -21.96 -18.05 7.91
N HIS A 99 -21.64 -17.28 6.88
CA HIS A 99 -22.64 -16.55 6.08
C HIS A 99 -23.60 -17.52 5.36
N ALA A 100 -23.08 -18.58 4.74
CA ALA A 100 -23.90 -19.59 4.08
C ALA A 100 -24.83 -20.31 5.08
N ARG A 101 -24.31 -20.71 6.25
CA ARG A 101 -25.10 -21.31 7.33
C ARG A 101 -26.20 -20.36 7.82
N ARG A 102 -25.89 -19.08 8.03
CA ARG A 102 -26.86 -18.05 8.44
C ARG A 102 -27.94 -17.81 7.37
N ALA A 103 -27.60 -17.87 6.09
CA ALA A 103 -28.57 -17.76 5.00
C ALA A 103 -29.54 -18.97 4.98
N LEU A 104 -29.02 -20.17 5.22
CA LEU A 104 -29.83 -21.40 5.31
C LEU A 104 -30.77 -21.38 6.52
N THR A 105 -30.32 -20.90 7.68
CA THR A 105 -31.19 -20.77 8.87
C THR A 105 -32.29 -19.73 8.66
N LYS A 106 -31.97 -18.59 8.03
CA LYS A 106 -32.95 -17.54 7.69
C LYS A 106 -34.02 -18.03 6.69
N SER A 107 -33.63 -18.74 5.64
CA SER A 107 -34.55 -19.31 4.66
C SER A 107 -35.46 -20.41 5.24
N ARG A 108 -35.02 -21.09 6.30
CA ARG A 108 -35.82 -22.09 7.03
C ARG A 108 -36.83 -21.43 7.98
N SER A 109 -36.48 -20.31 8.62
CA SER A 109 -37.43 -19.54 9.44
C SER A 109 -38.50 -18.85 8.58
N GLU A 110 -38.15 -18.37 7.38
CA GLU A 110 -39.11 -17.72 6.45
C GLU A 110 -40.11 -18.70 5.83
N ARG A 111 -39.80 -20.00 5.78
CA ARG A 111 -40.71 -21.05 5.29
C ARG A 111 -41.58 -21.70 6.37
N ALA A 112 -41.29 -21.41 7.64
CA ALA A 112 -42.02 -21.95 8.79
C ALA A 112 -43.02 -20.94 9.39
N ALA A 113 -43.09 -19.72 8.82
CA ALA A 113 -44.07 -18.68 9.12
C ALA A 113 -45.09 -18.59 7.98
#